data_AF-A0A6M5YBF9-F1
#
_entry.id   AF-A0A6M5YBF9-F1
#
_cell.length_a   1.000
_cell.length_b   1.000
_cell.length_c   1.000
_cell.angle_alpha   90.00
_cell.angle_beta   90.00
_cell.angle_gamma   90.00
#
_symmetry.space_group_name_H-M   'P 1'
#
loop_
_entity.id
_entity.type
_entity.pdbx_description
1 polymer ?
#
loop_
_entity_poly.entity_id
_entity_poly.type
_entity_poly.pdbx_seq_one_letter_code
_entity_poly.pdbx_strand_id
1 'polypeptide(L)'
;MATKSILCKSHQAARALFGEHFIKSGPFDSQDTKNFHALFNLRQNSDYDPDETLSMAVVEKAIETASEFLSQTEAYLRENGFIE
;
A
#
# COMPACT_ATOMS: atom_id res chain seq x y z
N MET A 1 8.54 6.35 -2.29
CA MET A 1 9.70 6.06 -3.17
C MET A 1 10.35 7.31 -3.71
N ALA A 2 9.62 8.17 -4.43
CA ALA A 2 10.16 9.41 -5.00
C ALA A 2 10.84 10.33 -3.97
N THR A 3 10.27 10.42 -2.76
CA THR A 3 10.85 11.15 -1.60
C THR A 3 12.25 10.72 -1.18
N LYS A 4 12.68 9.53 -1.59
CA LYS A 4 14.03 8.97 -1.34
C LYS A 4 14.84 8.82 -2.63
N SER A 5 14.40 9.43 -3.74
CA SER A 5 15.04 9.32 -5.07
C SER A 5 15.20 7.89 -5.60
N ILE A 6 14.31 6.98 -5.17
CA ILE A 6 14.33 5.57 -5.59
C ILE A 6 13.44 5.40 -6.82
N LEU A 7 14.02 4.87 -7.89
CA LEU A 7 13.31 4.51 -9.11
C LEU A 7 12.58 3.17 -8.92
N CYS A 8 11.25 3.20 -9.00
CA CYS A 8 10.41 2.02 -8.89
C CYS A 8 9.61 1.81 -10.18
N LYS A 9 9.77 0.64 -10.82
CA LYS A 9 9.20 0.36 -12.15
C LYS A 9 8.18 -0.78 -12.19
N SER A 10 7.91 -1.44 -11.06
CA SER A 10 6.95 -2.54 -10.99
C SER A 10 6.25 -2.59 -9.63
N HIS A 11 5.07 -3.21 -9.57
CA HIS A 11 4.34 -3.39 -8.31
C HIS A 11 5.11 -4.26 -7.31
N GLN A 12 5.80 -5.30 -7.80
CA GLN A 12 6.65 -6.14 -6.95
C GLN A 12 7.78 -5.32 -6.32
N ALA A 13 8.47 -4.51 -7.12
CA ALA A 13 9.52 -3.62 -6.61
C ALA A 13 8.95 -2.62 -5.61
N ALA A 14 7.77 -2.06 -5.87
CA ALA A 14 7.14 -1.08 -4.96
C ALA A 14 6.89 -1.68 -3.57
N ARG A 15 6.33 -2.90 -3.50
CA ARG A 15 6.09 -3.60 -2.23
C ARG A 15 7.37 -3.94 -1.49
N ALA A 16 8.39 -4.45 -2.19
CA ALA A 16 9.67 -4.81 -1.58
C ALA A 16 10.41 -3.57 -1.03
N LEU A 17 10.54 -2.53 -1.86
CA LEU A 17 11.20 -1.27 -1.49
C LEU A 17 10.43 -0.53 -0.39
N PHE A 18 9.09 -0.66 -0.33
CA PHE A 18 8.29 -0.10 0.76
C PHE A 18 8.65 -0.73 2.10
N GLY A 19 8.69 -2.06 2.15
CA GLY A 19 9.16 -2.80 3.32
C GLY A 19 10.55 -2.38 3.78
N GLU A 20 11.48 -2.22 2.83
CA GLU A 20 12.86 -1.86 3.13
C GLU A 20 13.02 -0.43 3.67
N HIS A 21 12.38 0.55 3.03
CA HIS A 21 12.68 1.96 3.27
C HIS A 21 11.67 2.71 4.14
N PHE A 22 10.48 2.17 4.34
CA PHE A 22 9.39 2.86 5.04
C PHE A 22 8.88 2.10 6.27
N ILE A 23 9.14 0.79 6.37
CA ILE A 23 8.84 0.00 7.58
C ILE A 23 10.06 -0.08 8.49
N LYS A 24 11.18 -0.63 8.00
CA LYS A 24 12.38 -0.86 8.85
C LYS A 24 12.99 0.43 9.40
N SER A 25 12.72 1.56 8.76
CA SER A 25 13.36 2.85 9.03
C SER A 25 12.39 4.03 8.91
N GLY A 26 11.07 3.78 8.97
CA GLY A 26 10.05 4.80 8.75
C GLY A 26 8.85 4.66 9.69
N PRO A 27 7.81 5.49 9.48
CA PRO A 27 6.68 5.60 10.40
C PRO A 27 5.64 4.47 10.26
N PHE A 28 5.81 3.61 9.26
CA PHE A 28 4.90 2.51 8.96
C PHE A 28 5.34 1.24 9.66
N ASP A 29 4.43 0.29 9.83
CA ASP A 29 4.69 -0.95 10.55
C ASP A 29 4.55 -2.22 9.69
N SER A 30 4.77 -3.38 10.32
CA SER A 30 4.68 -4.67 9.64
C SER A 30 3.26 -4.99 9.13
N GLN A 31 2.23 -4.42 9.76
CA GLN A 31 0.83 -4.60 9.37
C GLN A 31 0.55 -3.84 8.07
N ASP A 32 1.11 -2.64 7.87
CA ASP A 32 0.99 -1.91 6.61
C ASP A 32 1.51 -2.72 5.41
N THR A 33 2.63 -3.44 5.59
CA THR A 33 3.16 -4.32 4.53
C THR A 33 2.21 -5.48 4.23
N LYS A 34 1.62 -6.10 5.25
CA LYS A 34 0.65 -7.19 5.08
C LYS A 34 -0.60 -6.68 4.37
N ASN A 35 -1.11 -5.53 4.79
CA ASN A 35 -2.27 -4.87 4.21
C ASN A 35 -2.01 -4.53 2.73
N PHE A 36 -0.85 -3.95 2.40
CA PHE A 36 -0.49 -3.65 1.02
C PHE A 36 -0.37 -4.92 0.16
N HIS A 37 0.20 -6.01 0.70
CA HIS A 37 0.23 -7.29 -0.02
C HIS A 37 -1.16 -7.88 -0.23
N ALA A 38 -2.01 -7.85 0.79
CA ALA A 38 -3.38 -8.36 0.73
C ALA A 38 -4.21 -7.60 -0.31
N LEU A 39 -4.17 -6.26 -0.30
CA LEU A 39 -4.86 -5.43 -1.28
C LEU A 39 -4.35 -5.64 -2.71
N PHE A 40 -3.03 -5.82 -2.88
CA PHE A 40 -2.47 -6.14 -4.20
C PHE A 40 -2.99 -7.48 -4.72
N ASN A 41 -3.00 -8.52 -3.89
CA ASN A 41 -3.50 -9.84 -4.27
C ASN A 41 -5.00 -9.79 -4.55
N LEU A 42 -5.78 -9.09 -3.71
CA LEU A 42 -7.21 -8.88 -3.91
C LEU A 42 -7.47 -8.27 -5.31
N ARG A 43 -6.75 -7.19 -5.65
CA ARG A 43 -6.83 -6.59 -6.99
C ARG A 43 -6.48 -7.58 -8.10
N GLN A 44 -5.36 -8.32 -7.96
CA GLN A 44 -4.93 -9.28 -8.97
C GLN A 44 -5.99 -10.36 -9.21
N ASN A 45 -6.55 -10.93 -8.16
CA ASN A 45 -7.61 -11.93 -8.30
C ASN A 45 -8.85 -11.31 -8.93
N SER A 46 -9.31 -10.15 -8.45
CA SER A 46 -10.49 -9.50 -9.02
C SER A 46 -10.33 -9.10 -10.49
N ASP A 47 -9.12 -8.75 -10.92
CA ASP A 47 -8.86 -8.34 -12.31
C ASP A 47 -8.62 -9.52 -13.26
N TYR A 48 -8.08 -10.63 -12.76
CA TYR A 48 -7.54 -11.70 -13.61
C TYR A 48 -8.08 -13.10 -13.33
N ASP A 49 -8.70 -13.35 -12.18
CA ASP A 49 -9.37 -14.61 -11.88
C ASP A 49 -10.86 -14.50 -12.28
N PRO A 50 -11.28 -15.20 -13.35
CA PRO A 50 -12.65 -15.11 -13.87
C PRO A 50 -13.70 -15.67 -12.90
N ASP A 51 -13.29 -16.47 -11.92
CA ASP A 51 -14.17 -17.09 -10.94
C ASP A 51 -14.20 -16.31 -9.60
N GLU A 52 -13.42 -15.25 -9.47
CA GLU A 52 -13.37 -14.44 -8.25
C GLU A 52 -14.72 -13.72 -8.03
N THR A 53 -15.25 -13.89 -6.82
CA THR A 53 -16.46 -13.19 -6.37
C THR A 53 -16.22 -12.55 -5.02
N LEU A 54 -16.38 -11.23 -4.96
CA LEU A 54 -16.17 -10.47 -3.73
C LEU A 54 -17.48 -10.26 -2.97
N SER A 55 -17.43 -10.48 -1.67
CA SER A 55 -18.50 -10.03 -0.77
C SER A 55 -18.35 -8.53 -0.49
N MET A 56 -19.47 -7.84 -0.24
CA MET A 56 -19.46 -6.43 0.15
C MET A 56 -18.60 -6.17 1.38
N ALA A 57 -18.60 -7.06 2.37
CA ALA A 57 -17.77 -6.92 3.56
C ALA A 57 -16.25 -6.92 3.24
N VAL A 58 -15.82 -7.73 2.26
CA VAL A 58 -14.42 -7.74 1.80
C VAL A 58 -14.08 -6.43 1.10
N VAL A 59 -14.98 -5.92 0.25
CA VAL A 59 -14.80 -4.64 -0.46
C VAL A 59 -14.72 -3.48 0.53
N GLU A 60 -15.64 -3.42 1.48
CA GLU A 60 -15.67 -2.39 2.53
C GLU A 60 -14.38 -2.40 3.34
N LYS A 61 -13.92 -3.59 3.76
CA LYS A 61 -12.67 -3.70 4.51
C LYS A 61 -11.46 -3.28 3.68
N ALA A 62 -11.46 -3.60 2.39
CA ALA A 62 -10.38 -3.20 1.48
C ALA A 62 -10.32 -1.68 1.32
N ILE A 63 -11.49 -1.02 1.18
CA ILE A 63 -11.59 0.44 1.12
C ILE A 63 -11.08 1.07 2.42
N GLU A 64 -11.56 0.61 3.58
CA GLU A 64 -11.12 1.10 4.89
C GLU A 64 -9.59 1.01 5.03
N THR A 65 -9.03 -0.16 4.70
CA THR A 65 -7.59 -0.41 4.80
C THR A 65 -6.79 0.48 3.85
N ALA A 66 -7.28 0.68 2.63
CA ALA A 66 -6.63 1.54 1.64
C ALA A 66 -6.69 3.02 2.06
N SER A 67 -7.81 3.46 2.63
CA SER A 67 -7.99 4.81 3.16
C SER A 67 -7.03 5.08 4.32
N GLU A 68 -6.90 4.16 5.27
CA GLU A 68 -5.96 4.28 6.38
C GLU A 68 -4.51 4.40 5.88
N PHE A 69 -4.11 3.54 4.93
CA PHE A 69 -2.78 3.61 4.32
C PHE A 69 -2.52 4.94 3.60
N LEU A 70 -3.54 5.46 2.89
CA LEU A 70 -3.46 6.76 2.22
C LEU A 70 -3.27 7.89 3.23
N SER A 71 -4.07 7.92 4.29
CA SER A 71 -3.96 8.94 5.34
C SER A 71 -2.59 8.92 6.03
N GLN A 72 -2.06 7.74 6.35
CA GLN A 72 -0.69 7.61 6.88
C GLN A 72 0.37 8.11 5.90
N THR A 73 0.20 7.82 4.60
CA THR A 73 1.11 8.30 3.55
C THR A 73 1.06 9.82 3.43
N GLU A 74 -0.12 10.42 3.44
CA GLU A 74 -0.29 11.88 3.40
C GLU A 74 0.32 12.55 4.63
N ALA A 75 0.10 11.99 5.83
CA ALA A 75 0.70 12.47 7.06
C ALA A 75 2.24 12.46 6.96
N TYR A 76 2.83 11.33 6.57
CA TYR A 76 4.27 11.22 6.33
C TYR A 76 4.78 12.27 5.33
N LEU A 77 4.09 12.44 4.20
CA LEU A 77 4.50 13.40 3.18
C LEU A 77 4.45 14.84 3.70
N ARG A 78 3.40 15.20 4.44
CA ARG A 78 3.18 16.54 5.01
C ARG A 78 4.21 16.85 6.11
N GLU A 79 4.41 15.93 7.04
CA GLU A 79 5.39 16.07 8.14
C GLU A 79 6.83 16.23 7.63
N ASN A 80 7.12 15.69 6.45
CA ASN A 80 8.44 15.79 5.81
C ASN A 80 8.50 16.88 4.73
N GLY A 81 7.48 17.74 4.61
CA GLY A 81 7.47 18.90 3.71
C GLY A 81 7.41 18.56 2.22
N PHE A 82 6.93 17.37 1.86
CA PHE A 82 6.77 16.95 0.46
C PHE A 82 5.44 17.40 -0.17
N ILE A 83 4.43 17.67 0.66
CA ILE A 83 3.10 18.19 0.25
C ILE A 83 2.59 19.19 1.28
N GLU A 84 1.68 20.08 0.86
CA GLU A 84 1.04 21.11 1.70
C GLU A 84 -0.18 20.65 2.46
#